data_AF-A0A830GVQ6-F1
#
_entry.id   AF-A0A830GVQ6-F1
#
_cell.length_a   1.000
_cell.length_b   1.000
_cell.length_c   1.000
_cell.angle_alpha   90.00
_cell.angle_beta   90.00
_cell.angle_gamma   90.00
#
_symmetry.space_group_name_H-M   'P 1'
#
loop_
_entity.id
_entity.type
_entity.pdbx_description
1 polymer ?
#
loop_
_entity_poly.entity_id
_entity_poly.type
_entity_poly.pdbx_seq_one_letter_code
_entity_poly.pdbx_strand_id
1 'polypeptide(L)' 'MIVTAKKFIPIETKLQEVRQPVMEAGKLIDRIGEVIDSLINDVEKKGNVINLGISVSPLSIGSIDGLLVVVWAMLQ' A
#
# COMPACT_ATOMS: atom_id res chain seq x y z
N MET A 1 9.31 12.85 16.65
CA MET A 1 9.63 13.06 15.20
C MET A 1 8.57 12.36 14.34
N ILE A 2 8.14 12.91 13.19
CA ILE A 2 7.25 12.19 12.26
C ILE A 2 8.09 11.51 11.18
N VAL A 3 7.83 10.22 10.94
CA VAL A 3 8.49 9.46 9.88
C VAL A 3 7.44 8.86 8.94
N THR A 4 7.75 8.86 7.65
CA THR A 4 6.85 8.32 6.62
C THR A 4 7.57 7.29 5.74
N ALA A 5 6.85 6.25 5.35
CA ALA A 5 7.25 5.28 4.34
C ALA A 5 6.13 5.16 3.29
N LYS A 6 6.48 5.00 2.01
CA LYS A 6 5.50 4.99 0.92
C LYS A 6 5.85 3.97 -0.15
N LYS A 7 4.83 3.35 -0.75
CA LYS A 7 4.99 2.39 -1.86
C LYS A 7 3.83 2.52 -2.85
N PHE A 8 4.16 2.47 -4.14
CA PHE A 8 3.19 2.46 -5.23
C PHE A 8 2.97 1.01 -5.69
N ILE A 9 1.69 0.61 -5.78
CA ILE A 9 1.27 -0.72 -6.25
C ILE A 9 0.55 -0.53 -7.59
N PRO A 10 1.17 -0.91 -8.72
CA PRO A 10 0.50 -0.84 -10.01
C PRO A 10 -0.65 -1.87 -10.06
N ILE A 11 -1.81 -1.42 -10.53
CA ILE A 11 -2.95 -2.26 -10.84
C ILE A 11 -2.88 -2.52 -12.35
N GLU A 12 -2.20 -3.60 -12.75
CA GLU A 12 -2.28 -4.06 -14.14
C GLU A 12 -3.66 -4.66 -14.38
N THR A 13 -4.61 -3.87 -14.87
CA THR A 13 -5.87 -4.39 -15.40
C THR A 13 -5.62 -5.01 -16.77
N LYS A 14 -4.94 -6.17 -16.84
CA LYS A 14 -5.11 -7.06 -18.01
C LYS A 14 -6.44 -7.78 -17.85
N LEU A 15 -7.52 -7.03 -18.03
CA LEU A 15 -8.86 -7.57 -18.23
C LEU A 15 -8.87 -8.27 -19.58
N GLN A 16 -8.34 -9.50 -19.63
CA GLN A 16 -8.84 -10.45 -20.61
C GLN A 16 -10.28 -10.75 -20.21
N GLU A 17 -11.18 -10.41 -21.12
CA GLU A 17 -12.61 -10.60 -20.98
C GLU A 17 -12.94 -12.02 -20.49
N VAL A 18 -14.07 -12.11 -19.77
CA VAL A 18 -14.82 -13.35 -19.47
C VAL A 18 -14.48 -14.03 -18.13
N ARG A 19 -15.19 -13.58 -17.08
CA ARG A 19 -15.63 -14.35 -15.89
C ARG A 19 -14.62 -14.71 -14.78
N GLN A 20 -13.88 -13.75 -14.20
CA GLN A 20 -13.30 -13.95 -12.85
C GLN A 20 -13.38 -12.70 -11.94
N PRO A 21 -14.56 -12.37 -11.35
CA PRO A 21 -14.71 -11.10 -10.64
C PRO A 21 -14.25 -11.09 -9.17
N VAL A 22 -14.04 -12.24 -8.52
CA VAL A 22 -13.86 -12.30 -7.04
C VAL A 22 -12.46 -12.78 -6.62
N MET A 23 -11.85 -13.65 -7.42
CA MET A 23 -10.59 -14.29 -7.06
C MET A 23 -9.36 -13.36 -7.23
N GLU A 24 -9.49 -12.30 -8.03
CA GLU A 24 -8.44 -11.30 -8.27
C GLU A 24 -8.46 -10.16 -7.24
N ALA A 25 -9.64 -9.77 -6.74
CA ALA A 25 -9.78 -8.74 -5.73
C ALA A 25 -9.16 -9.17 -4.39
N GLY A 26 -9.32 -10.43 -3.98
CA GLY A 26 -8.67 -10.98 -2.79
C GLY A 26 -7.15 -10.90 -2.85
N LYS A 27 -6.56 -11.32 -3.98
CA LYS A 27 -5.09 -11.23 -4.20
C LYS A 27 -4.57 -9.79 -4.17
N LEU A 28 -5.36 -8.83 -4.66
CA LEU A 28 -4.99 -7.42 -4.57
C LEU A 28 -5.02 -6.92 -3.12
N ILE A 29 -6.03 -7.31 -2.34
CA ILE A 29 -6.12 -6.99 -0.91
C ILE A 29 -4.94 -7.60 -0.15
N ASP A 30 -4.61 -8.86 -0.39
CA ASP A 30 -3.48 -9.54 0.26
C ASP A 30 -2.17 -8.82 -0.05
N ARG A 31 -1.96 -8.45 -1.32
CA ARG A 31 -0.78 -7.68 -1.75
C ARG A 31 -0.70 -6.29 -1.10
N ILE A 32 -1.84 -5.61 -0.91
CA ILE A 32 -1.88 -4.34 -0.18
C ILE A 32 -1.50 -4.57 1.29
N GLY A 33 -2.02 -5.63 1.91
CA GLY A 33 -1.67 -6.03 3.28
C GLY A 33 -0.17 -6.26 3.46
N GLU A 34 0.43 -7.08 2.60
CA GLU A 34 1.89 -7.33 2.62
C GLU A 34 2.71 -6.04 2.48
N VAL A 35 2.26 -5.11 1.63
CA VAL A 35 2.91 -3.81 1.46
C VAL A 35 2.78 -2.95 2.71
N ILE A 36 1.59 -2.89 3.32
CA ILE A 36 1.37 -2.16 4.56
C ILE A 36 2.26 -2.72 5.68
N ASP A 37 2.28 -4.04 5.87
CA ASP A 37 3.08 -4.68 6.92
C ASP A 37 4.57 -4.43 6.73
N SER A 38 5.06 -4.50 5.48
CA SER A 38 6.44 -4.14 5.16
C SER A 38 6.75 -2.68 5.51
N LEU A 39 5.84 -1.75 5.20
CA LEU A 39 6.04 -0.33 5.48
C LEU A 39 5.97 -0.01 6.97
N ILE A 40 5.10 -0.67 7.73
CA ILE A 40 5.03 -0.56 9.20
C ILE A 40 6.35 -1.03 9.80
N ASN A 41 6.84 -2.21 9.43
CA ASN A 41 8.13 -2.74 9.89
C ASN A 41 9.29 -1.78 9.60
N ASP A 42 9.31 -1.12 8.44
CA ASP A 42 10.34 -0.14 8.09
C ASP A 42 10.29 1.13 8.95
N VAL A 43 9.11 1.50 9.45
CA VAL A 43 8.92 2.65 10.33
C VAL A 43 9.25 2.28 11.77
N GLU A 44 8.85 1.12 12.25
CA GLU A 44 9.14 0.61 13.60
C GLU A 44 10.65 0.40 13.84
N LYS A 45 11.40 0.00 12.81
CA LYS A 45 12.87 -0.07 12.88
C LYS A 45 13.56 1.26 13.19
N LYS A 46 12.86 2.39 13.04
CA LYS A 46 13.43 3.73 13.25
C LYS A 46 13.26 4.25 14.68
N GLY A 47 12.48 3.58 15.52
CA GLY A 47 12.32 3.96 16.93
C GLY A 47 10.98 3.53 17.51
N ASN A 48 10.74 3.94 18.76
CA ASN A 48 9.52 3.59 19.47
C ASN A 48 8.32 4.39 18.93
N VAL A 49 7.33 3.69 18.38
CA VAL A 49 6.15 4.28 17.75
C VAL A 49 5.10 4.63 18.81
N ILE A 50 4.67 5.90 18.86
CA ILE A 50 3.58 6.39 19.71
C ILE A 50 2.24 6.32 18.99
N ASN A 51 2.25 6.68 17.71
CA ASN A 51 1.05 6.75 16.88
C ASN A 51 1.41 6.39 15.45
N LEU A 52 0.51 5.70 14.76
CA LEU A 52 0.68 5.24 13.39
C LEU A 52 -0.60 5.47 12.61
N GLY A 53 -0.46 5.89 11.35
CA GLY A 53 -1.57 6.01 10.43
C GLY A 53 -1.20 5.57 9.03
N ILE A 54 -2.21 5.11 8.31
CA ILE A 54 -2.08 4.56 6.97
C ILE A 54 -3.05 5.32 6.07
N SER A 55 -2.58 5.70 4.89
CA SER A 55 -3.40 6.29 3.83
C SER A 55 -3.20 5.50 2.56
N VAL A 56 -4.30 5.14 1.90
CA VAL A 56 -4.29 4.50 0.59
C VAL A 56 -5.05 5.41 -0.36
N SER A 57 -4.42 5.76 -1.48
CA SER A 57 -4.99 6.66 -2.48
C SER A 57 -4.77 6.11 -3.89
N PRO A 58 -5.80 6.12 -4.76
CA PRO A 58 -5.60 5.81 -6.17
C PRO A 58 -4.72 6.90 -6.81
N LEU A 59 -3.70 6.48 -7.54
CA LEU A 59 -2.76 7.37 -8.22
C LEU A 59 -2.45 6.82 -9.61
N SER A 60 -2.45 7.70 -10.61
CA SER A 60 -2.03 7.37 -11.97
C SER A 60 -0.70 8.05 -12.28
N ILE A 61 0.30 7.29 -12.72
CA ILE A 61 1.63 7.80 -13.10
C ILE A 61 1.85 7.46 -14.57
N GLY A 62 1.76 8.47 -15.44
CA GLY A 62 1.80 8.26 -16.89
C GLY A 62 0.60 7.45 -17.35
N SER A 63 0.85 6.28 -17.93
CA SER A 63 -0.17 5.34 -18.40
C SER A 63 -0.45 4.18 -17.43
N ILE A 64 0.01 4.28 -16.18
CA ILE A 64 -0.11 3.21 -15.18
C ILE A 64 -1.01 3.69 -14.05
N ASP A 65 -2.14 3.01 -13.87
CA ASP A 65 -2.99 3.16 -12.70
C ASP A 65 -2.47 2.31 -11.55
N GLY A 66 -2.61 2.81 -10.32
CA GLY A 66 -2.20 2.07 -9.14
C GLY A 66 -2.70 2.67 -7.83
N LEU A 67 -2.21 2.09 -6.74
CA LEU A 67 -2.50 2.54 -5.37
C LEU A 67 -1.21 3.04 -4.74
N LEU A 68 -1.22 4.29 -4.28
CA LEU A 68 -0.20 4.82 -3.40
C LEU A 68 -0.59 4.47 -1.96
N VAL A 69 0.25 3.69 -1.31
CA VAL A 69 0.17 3.39 0.12
C VAL A 69 1.19 4.25 0.86
N VAL A 70 0.75 5.00 1.85
CA VAL A 70 1.59 5.83 2.71
C VAL A 70 1.33 5.44 4.16
N VAL A 71 2.39 5.04 4.86
CA VAL A 71 2.38 4.84 6.30
C VAL A 71 3.15 5.99 6.95
N TRP A 72 2.56 6.62 7.94
CA TRP A 72 3.19 7.64 8.75
C TRP A 72 3.16 7.22 10.21
N ALA A 73 4.19 7.59 10.97
CA ALA A 73 4.23 7.36 12.40
C ALA A 73 4.87 8.52 13.15
N MET A 74 4.43 8.71 14.39
CA MET A 74 5.03 9.59 15.37
C MET A 74 5.91 8.77 16.31
N LEU A 75 7.20 9.09 16.37
CA LEU A 75 8.17 8.47 17.25
C LEU A 75 8.42 9.33 18.50
N GLN A 76 8.70 8.68 19.63
CA GLN A 76 9.21 9.31 20.87
C GLN A 76 10.52 10.06 20.63
#